data_AF-F0X1R4-F1
#
_entry.id   AF-F0X1R4-F1
#
_cell.length_a   1.000
_cell.length_b   1.000
_cell.length_c   1.000
_cell.angle_alpha   90.00
_cell.angle_beta   90.00
_cell.angle_gamma   90.00
#
_symmetry.space_group_name_H-M   'P 1'
#
loop_
_entity.id
_entity.type
_entity.pdbx_description
1 polymer ?
#
loop_
_entity_poly.entity_id
_entity_poly.type
_entity_poly.pdbx_seq_one_letter_code
_entity_poly.pdbx_strand_id
1 'polypeptide(L)'
;MSEILRNWLQNDCNLSLPPNRLEDVFANAYHFGQVLFRLDFVHDKSAFRDSNTNTARIINFCRLHSILKPLNVHFDAQIAIGILSKKNGIAASVLFQLKLIAEEQTKQTAFGCLPSKFANLRPQRPFDTATQSIFEQSLRRHLYDLDAIGKEMEEPSISPQKEDLTAIKTQRLHDRRLRRHHMEVHPPPNTNLSSFPVT
;
A
#
# COMPACT_ATOMS: atom_id res chain seq x y z
N MET A 1 -19.92 18.13 6.01
CA MET A 1 -19.78 16.80 6.66
C MET A 1 -18.44 16.64 7.38
N SER A 2 -17.33 17.13 6.81
CA SER A 2 -16.00 17.13 7.46
C SER A 2 -15.94 17.93 8.76
N GLU A 3 -16.64 19.07 8.85
CA GLU A 3 -16.55 19.99 10.00
C GLU A 3 -17.21 19.43 11.27
N ILE A 4 -18.38 18.79 11.14
CA ILE A 4 -19.06 18.10 12.26
C ILE A 4 -18.16 16.99 12.83
N LEU A 5 -17.51 16.21 11.95
CA LEU A 5 -16.60 15.15 12.36
C LEU A 5 -15.32 15.71 12.99
N ARG A 6 -14.78 16.83 12.48
CA ARG A 6 -13.64 17.51 13.11
C ARG A 6 -13.97 18.00 14.50
N ASN A 7 -15.12 18.66 14.68
CA ASN A 7 -15.56 19.14 15.99
C ASN A 7 -15.71 17.98 16.97
N TRP A 8 -16.29 16.87 16.52
CA TRP A 8 -16.38 15.64 17.32
C TRP A 8 -15.01 15.08 17.70
N LEU A 9 -14.07 14.98 16.75
CA LEU A 9 -12.72 14.47 17.01
C LEU A 9 -11.92 15.39 17.97
N GLN A 10 -12.11 16.69 17.87
CA GLN A 10 -11.43 17.66 18.70
C GLN A 10 -12.02 17.70 20.12
N ASN A 11 -13.35 17.72 20.25
CA ASN A 11 -14.02 17.89 21.54
C ASN A 11 -14.13 16.58 22.32
N ASP A 12 -14.54 15.49 21.65
CA ASP A 12 -14.86 14.24 22.33
C ASP A 12 -13.66 13.30 22.35
N CYS A 13 -12.88 13.24 21.27
CA CYS A 13 -11.67 12.40 21.21
C CYS A 13 -10.40 13.13 21.68
N ASN A 14 -10.45 14.44 21.95
CA ASN A 14 -9.28 15.27 22.31
C ASN A 14 -8.09 15.07 21.35
N LEU A 15 -8.37 14.97 20.04
CA LEU A 15 -7.36 14.83 19.00
C LEU A 15 -7.11 16.17 18.34
N SER A 16 -5.87 16.66 18.44
CA SER A 16 -5.42 17.80 17.65
C SER A 16 -5.10 17.32 16.23
N LEU A 17 -6.05 17.50 15.33
CA LEU A 17 -5.86 17.17 13.92
C LEU A 17 -5.26 18.37 13.18
N PRO A 18 -4.28 18.15 12.29
CA PRO A 18 -3.76 19.23 11.46
C PRO A 18 -4.87 19.80 10.55
N PRO A 19 -4.69 21.05 10.04
CA PRO A 19 -5.66 21.68 9.15
C PRO A 19 -5.79 20.98 7.79
N ASN A 20 -4.95 19.97 7.51
CA ASN A 20 -5.00 19.14 6.31
C ASN A 20 -6.32 18.39 6.16
N ARG A 21 -6.62 17.95 4.93
CA ARG A 21 -7.83 17.19 4.63
C ARG A 21 -7.92 15.93 5.50
N LEU A 22 -9.12 15.56 5.93
CA LEU A 22 -9.32 14.38 6.77
C LEU A 22 -8.75 13.13 6.08
N GLU A 23 -8.95 13.03 4.77
CA GLU A 23 -8.45 11.92 3.97
C GLU A 23 -6.93 11.75 4.07
N ASP A 24 -6.17 12.86 4.12
CA ASP A 24 -4.72 12.82 4.26
C ASP A 24 -4.27 12.34 5.64
N VAL A 25 -4.93 12.83 6.68
CA VAL A 25 -4.60 12.52 8.07
C VAL A 25 -4.90 11.05 8.38
N PHE A 26 -6.00 10.54 7.86
CA PHE A 26 -6.48 9.18 8.13
C PHE A 26 -5.92 8.12 7.16
N ALA A 27 -5.18 8.52 6.12
CA ALA A 27 -4.61 7.59 5.12
C ALA A 27 -3.69 6.52 5.74
N ASN A 28 -2.96 6.84 6.82
CA ASN A 28 -2.06 5.88 7.49
C ASN A 28 -2.78 4.93 8.47
N ALA A 29 -4.08 5.10 8.70
CA ALA A 29 -4.84 4.43 9.74
C ALA A 29 -4.35 4.59 11.19
N TYR A 30 -3.24 5.30 11.43
CA TYR A 30 -2.72 5.60 12.76
C TYR A 30 -3.70 6.45 13.59
N HIS A 31 -4.25 7.51 12.99
CA HIS A 31 -5.24 8.38 13.64
C HIS A 31 -6.54 7.64 13.95
N PHE A 32 -6.95 6.66 13.14
CA PHE A 32 -8.06 5.78 13.49
C PHE A 32 -7.77 5.00 14.77
N GLY A 33 -6.54 4.49 14.92
CA GLY A 33 -6.10 3.85 16.15
C GLY A 33 -6.18 4.75 17.37
N GLN A 34 -5.81 6.03 17.24
CA GLN A 34 -5.95 7.00 18.31
C GLN A 34 -7.42 7.25 18.68
N VAL A 35 -8.32 7.37 17.69
CA VAL A 35 -9.77 7.49 17.93
C VAL A 35 -10.28 6.25 18.67
N LEU A 36 -9.94 5.05 18.22
CA LEU A 36 -10.37 3.80 18.84
C LEU A 36 -9.86 3.66 20.28
N PHE A 37 -8.64 4.13 20.56
CA PHE A 37 -8.09 4.18 21.92
C PHE A 37 -8.87 5.14 22.82
N ARG A 38 -9.27 6.31 22.29
CA ARG A 38 -10.06 7.31 23.04
C ARG A 38 -11.49 6.86 23.33
N LEU A 39 -12.02 5.99 22.50
CA LEU A 39 -13.33 5.37 22.65
C LEU A 39 -13.29 4.05 23.44
N ASP A 40 -12.16 3.72 24.08
CA ASP A 40 -11.96 2.50 24.88
C ASP A 40 -12.19 1.18 24.12
N PHE A 41 -12.13 1.19 22.78
CA PHE A 41 -12.18 -0.03 21.95
C PHE A 41 -10.85 -0.79 21.93
N VAL A 42 -9.74 -0.10 22.21
CA VAL A 42 -8.39 -0.66 22.21
C VAL A 42 -7.70 -0.27 23.50
N HIS A 43 -7.11 -1.26 24.20
CA HIS A 43 -6.42 -1.03 25.47
C HIS A 43 -5.00 -0.46 25.28
N ASP A 44 -4.33 -0.81 24.18
CA ASP A 44 -2.94 -0.42 23.93
C ASP A 44 -2.83 0.65 22.84
N LYS A 45 -2.37 1.85 23.20
CA LYS A 45 -2.07 2.93 22.25
C LYS A 45 -0.96 2.56 21.26
N SER A 46 -0.04 1.67 21.65
CA SER A 46 1.06 1.16 20.81
C SER A 46 0.60 0.14 19.76
N ALA A 47 -0.69 -0.20 19.74
CA ALA A 47 -1.27 -1.07 18.73
C ALA A 47 -1.26 -0.45 17.33
N PHE A 48 -0.96 0.84 17.16
CA PHE A 48 -0.86 1.45 15.83
C PHE A 48 0.50 2.12 15.66
N ARG A 49 1.10 1.94 14.48
CA ARG A 49 2.42 2.48 14.15
C ARG A 49 2.27 3.76 13.35
N ASP A 50 2.86 4.84 13.83
CA ASP A 50 2.96 6.10 13.09
C ASP A 50 4.16 6.07 12.15
N SER A 51 4.03 5.33 11.05
CA SER A 51 5.05 5.25 10.02
C SER A 51 4.41 5.31 8.65
N ASN A 52 5.01 6.04 7.72
CA ASN A 52 4.50 6.19 6.36
C ASN A 52 4.83 4.98 5.45
N THR A 53 5.50 3.96 5.98
CA THR A 53 5.86 2.75 5.22
C THR A 53 4.63 1.92 4.87
N ASN A 54 4.59 1.33 3.68
CA ASN A 54 3.47 0.49 3.22
C ASN A 54 3.22 -0.69 4.15
N THR A 55 4.27 -1.29 4.70
CA THR A 55 4.15 -2.35 5.72
C THR A 55 3.43 -1.86 6.98
N ALA A 56 3.73 -0.65 7.47
CA ALA A 56 3.05 -0.09 8.64
C ALA A 56 1.57 0.19 8.35
N ARG A 57 1.26 0.74 7.17
CA ARG A 57 -0.12 0.95 6.71
C ARG A 57 -0.90 -0.37 6.69
N ILE A 58 -0.37 -1.42 6.06
CA ILE A 58 -1.02 -2.74 5.99
C ILE A 58 -1.33 -3.27 7.40
N ILE A 59 -0.34 -3.23 8.30
CA ILE A 59 -0.51 -3.68 9.68
C ILE A 59 -1.61 -2.89 10.39
N ASN A 60 -1.59 -1.56 10.26
CA ASN A 60 -2.60 -0.69 10.86
C ASN A 60 -4.01 -1.00 10.32
N PHE A 61 -4.18 -1.15 9.00
CA PHE A 61 -5.46 -1.48 8.38
C PHE A 61 -5.96 -2.88 8.74
N CYS A 62 -5.07 -3.88 8.85
CA CYS A 62 -5.44 -5.22 9.29
C CYS A 62 -5.92 -5.24 10.74
N ARG A 63 -5.28 -4.45 11.61
CA ARG A 63 -5.72 -4.28 13.01
C ARG A 63 -7.05 -3.56 13.08
N LEU A 64 -7.21 -2.48 12.32
CA LEU A 64 -8.45 -1.73 12.21
C LEU A 64 -9.60 -2.63 11.74
N HIS A 65 -9.40 -3.42 10.68
CA HIS A 65 -10.36 -4.41 10.21
C HIS A 65 -10.76 -5.43 11.30
N SER A 66 -9.79 -5.93 12.06
CA SER A 66 -10.05 -6.89 13.15
C SER A 66 -10.90 -6.31 14.29
N ILE A 67 -10.80 -5.00 14.54
CA ILE A 67 -11.56 -4.30 15.59
C ILE A 67 -12.95 -3.90 15.07
N LEU A 68 -13.05 -3.44 13.82
CA LEU A 68 -14.30 -2.95 13.24
C LEU A 68 -15.28 -4.07 12.86
N LYS A 69 -14.77 -5.23 12.45
CA LYS A 69 -15.62 -6.35 12.03
C LYS A 69 -16.56 -6.84 13.16
N PRO A 70 -16.09 -7.01 14.42
CA PRO A 70 -16.98 -7.22 15.56
C PRO A 70 -17.98 -6.08 15.74
N LEU A 71 -17.59 -4.82 15.58
CA LEU A 71 -18.45 -3.64 15.79
C LEU A 71 -19.56 -3.46 14.74
N ASN A 72 -19.75 -4.42 13.83
CA ASN A 72 -20.72 -4.38 12.74
C ASN A 72 -20.53 -3.17 11.81
N VAL A 73 -19.31 -2.62 11.76
CA VAL A 73 -18.92 -1.55 10.84
C VAL A 73 -18.50 -2.21 9.53
N HIS A 74 -19.10 -1.78 8.42
CA HIS A 74 -18.75 -2.30 7.12
C HIS A 74 -17.37 -1.78 6.72
N PHE A 75 -16.36 -2.64 6.80
CA PHE A 75 -14.98 -2.29 6.53
C PHE A 75 -14.31 -3.34 5.64
N ASP A 76 -14.53 -3.23 4.33
CA ASP A 76 -13.99 -4.16 3.35
C ASP A 76 -12.67 -3.65 2.74
N ALA A 77 -11.98 -4.52 2.00
CA ALA A 77 -10.74 -4.16 1.29
C ALA A 77 -10.92 -2.94 0.38
N GLN A 78 -12.08 -2.79 -0.26
CA GLN A 78 -12.39 -1.63 -1.11
C GLN A 78 -12.45 -0.32 -0.32
N ILE A 79 -12.99 -0.35 0.89
CA ILE A 79 -13.04 0.83 1.78
C ILE A 79 -11.63 1.17 2.24
N ALA A 80 -10.85 0.18 2.67
CA ALA A 80 -9.47 0.38 3.09
C ALA A 80 -8.59 0.94 1.95
N ILE A 81 -8.70 0.39 0.73
CA ILE A 81 -8.03 0.90 -0.47
C ILE A 81 -8.49 2.33 -0.81
N GLY A 82 -9.79 2.61 -0.62
CA GLY A 82 -10.35 3.94 -0.79
C GLY A 82 -9.75 4.97 0.18
N ILE A 83 -9.54 4.59 1.44
CA ILE A 83 -8.89 5.43 2.45
C ILE A 83 -7.41 5.61 2.11
N LEU A 84 -6.71 4.53 1.74
CA LEU A 84 -5.30 4.57 1.31
C LEU A 84 -5.09 5.51 0.13
N SER A 85 -5.98 5.45 -0.85
CA SER A 85 -5.98 6.32 -2.04
C SER A 85 -6.54 7.72 -1.75
N LYS A 86 -6.81 8.06 -0.48
CA LYS A 86 -7.32 9.37 -0.04
C LYS A 86 -8.60 9.81 -0.73
N LYS A 87 -9.46 8.85 -1.09
CA LYS A 87 -10.72 9.12 -1.76
C LYS A 87 -11.66 9.87 -0.81
N ASN A 88 -12.15 11.01 -1.28
CA ASN A 88 -13.01 11.91 -0.51
C ASN A 88 -14.26 11.18 0.00
N GLY A 89 -14.60 11.41 1.27
CA GLY A 89 -15.82 10.91 1.89
C GLY A 89 -15.76 9.47 2.43
N ILE A 90 -14.80 8.64 2.01
CA ILE A 90 -14.70 7.25 2.49
C ILE A 90 -14.23 7.23 3.95
N ALA A 91 -13.14 7.93 4.27
CA ALA A 91 -12.64 8.03 5.65
C ALA A 91 -13.69 8.67 6.57
N ALA A 92 -14.39 9.71 6.09
CA ALA A 92 -15.45 10.38 6.82
C ALA A 92 -16.65 9.45 7.10
N SER A 93 -17.02 8.58 6.17
CA SER A 93 -18.09 7.60 6.36
C SER A 93 -17.77 6.61 7.47
N VAL A 94 -16.54 6.07 7.50
CA VAL A 94 -16.10 5.16 8.56
C VAL A 94 -16.05 5.87 9.93
N LEU A 95 -15.56 7.10 9.98
CA LEU A 95 -15.55 7.92 11.20
C LEU A 95 -16.98 8.19 11.70
N PHE A 96 -17.91 8.46 10.80
CA PHE A 96 -19.30 8.68 11.16
C PHE A 96 -19.95 7.42 11.76
N GLN A 97 -19.69 6.25 11.17
CA GLN A 97 -20.15 4.97 11.74
C GLN A 97 -19.57 4.75 13.14
N LEU A 98 -18.28 5.03 13.35
CA LEU A 98 -17.65 4.97 14.67
C LEU A 98 -18.27 5.93 15.69
N LYS A 99 -18.57 7.17 15.26
CA LYS A 99 -19.26 8.15 16.11
C LYS A 99 -20.61 7.64 16.57
N LEU A 100 -21.42 7.08 15.67
CA LEU A 100 -22.74 6.55 16.01
C LEU A 100 -22.66 5.43 17.05
N ILE A 101 -21.68 4.53 16.91
CA ILE A 101 -21.46 3.43 17.86
C ILE A 101 -21.02 3.97 19.22
N ALA A 102 -20.14 4.97 19.26
CA ALA A 102 -19.73 5.61 20.51
C ALA A 102 -20.91 6.29 21.22
N GLU A 103 -21.76 7.00 20.47
CA GLU A 103 -22.99 7.61 21.01
C GLU A 103 -23.98 6.55 21.54
N GLU A 104 -24.05 5.38 20.91
CA GLU A 104 -24.89 4.29 21.40
C GLU A 104 -24.37 3.74 22.74
N GLN A 105 -23.05 3.58 22.89
CA GLN A 105 -22.44 3.11 24.13
C GLN A 105 -22.63 4.08 25.30
N THR A 106 -22.49 5.39 25.05
CA THR A 106 -22.74 6.42 26.08
C THR A 106 -24.21 6.46 26.52
N LYS A 107 -25.16 6.24 25.59
CA LYS A 107 -26.58 6.12 25.95
C LYS A 107 -26.85 4.88 26.80
N GLN A 108 -26.33 3.72 26.39
CA GLN A 108 -26.54 2.46 27.12
C GLN A 108 -26.02 2.54 28.56
N THR A 109 -24.86 3.16 28.77
CA THR A 109 -24.30 3.39 30.12
C THR A 109 -25.14 4.36 30.96
N ALA A 110 -25.72 5.38 30.35
CA ALA A 110 -26.59 6.34 31.04
C ALA A 110 -27.93 5.74 31.51
N PHE A 111 -28.44 4.70 30.82
CA PHE A 111 -29.70 4.04 31.19
C PHE A 111 -29.55 2.92 32.24
N GLY A 112 -28.42 2.85 32.95
CA GLY A 112 -28.18 1.84 33.99
C GLY A 112 -28.08 0.41 33.46
N CYS A 113 -28.08 0.24 32.13
CA CYS A 113 -27.76 -1.01 31.47
C CYS A 113 -26.23 -1.13 31.43
N LEU A 114 -25.67 -2.28 31.83
CA LEU A 114 -24.22 -2.49 31.80
C LEU A 114 -23.67 -2.10 30.41
N PRO A 115 -22.51 -1.39 30.34
CA PRO A 115 -21.87 -1.06 29.07
C PRO A 115 -21.63 -2.36 28.34
N SER A 116 -22.51 -2.66 27.40
CA SER A 116 -22.36 -3.89 26.70
C SER A 116 -21.40 -3.59 25.58
N LYS A 117 -20.12 -3.80 25.91
CA LYS A 117 -19.05 -3.88 24.91
C LYS A 117 -19.40 -4.92 23.82
N PHE A 118 -20.49 -5.70 23.96
CA PHE A 118 -20.91 -6.77 23.07
C PHE A 118 -22.44 -7.04 22.92
N ALA A 119 -23.38 -6.23 23.44
CA ALA A 119 -24.81 -6.65 23.65
C ALA A 119 -25.54 -7.05 22.38
N ASN A 120 -25.22 -6.40 21.27
CA ASN A 120 -25.91 -6.62 20.00
C ASN A 120 -25.05 -7.34 18.97
N LEU A 121 -23.89 -7.87 19.38
CA LEU A 121 -23.15 -8.77 18.53
C LEU A 121 -23.90 -10.09 18.53
N ARG A 122 -24.73 -10.30 17.50
CA ARG A 122 -25.01 -11.66 17.01
C ARG A 122 -23.68 -12.42 17.11
N PRO A 123 -23.65 -13.66 17.65
CA PRO A 123 -22.42 -14.42 17.76
C PRO A 123 -21.73 -14.40 16.39
N GLN A 124 -20.70 -13.56 16.28
CA GLN A 124 -19.95 -13.43 15.05
C GLN A 124 -19.28 -14.77 14.87
N ARG A 125 -19.29 -15.28 13.63
CA ARG A 125 -18.46 -16.42 13.30
C ARG A 125 -17.04 -16.14 13.81
N PRO A 126 -16.37 -17.13 14.42
CA PRO A 126 -15.02 -16.95 14.91
C PRO A 126 -14.21 -16.24 13.84
N PHE A 127 -13.46 -15.21 14.23
CA PHE A 127 -12.80 -14.32 13.29
C PHE A 127 -12.03 -15.11 12.23
N ASP A 128 -12.59 -15.17 11.01
CA ASP A 128 -12.07 -16.05 9.96
C ASP A 128 -10.71 -15.54 9.49
N THR A 129 -9.63 -16.24 9.86
CA THR A 129 -8.26 -15.94 9.42
C THR A 129 -8.16 -15.85 7.90
N ALA A 130 -8.97 -16.64 7.17
CA ALA A 130 -9.05 -16.60 5.72
C ALA A 130 -9.60 -15.27 5.18
N THR A 131 -10.57 -14.65 5.86
CA THR A 131 -11.10 -13.34 5.43
C THR A 131 -10.08 -12.23 5.64
N GLN A 132 -9.30 -12.32 6.73
CA GLN A 132 -8.23 -11.37 7.00
C GLN A 132 -7.09 -11.53 6.00
N SER A 133 -6.72 -12.75 5.61
CA SER A 133 -5.64 -12.96 4.63
C SER A 133 -6.01 -12.46 3.24
N ILE A 134 -7.27 -12.65 2.81
CA ILE A 134 -7.78 -12.09 1.54
C ILE A 134 -7.74 -10.55 1.58
N PHE A 135 -8.18 -9.96 2.69
CA PHE A 135 -8.13 -8.52 2.91
C PHE A 135 -6.69 -8.00 2.85
N GLU A 136 -5.78 -8.62 3.60
CA GLU A 136 -4.36 -8.25 3.63
C GLU A 136 -3.72 -8.37 2.25
N GLN A 137 -3.98 -9.46 1.54
CA GLN A 137 -3.44 -9.68 0.19
C GLN A 137 -3.94 -8.62 -0.79
N SER A 138 -5.18 -8.16 -0.65
CA SER A 138 -5.74 -7.09 -1.46
C SER A 138 -5.04 -5.75 -1.21
N LEU A 139 -4.74 -5.44 0.06
CA LEU A 139 -3.97 -4.25 0.43
C LEU A 139 -2.53 -4.29 -0.07
N ARG A 140 -1.87 -5.45 0.09
CA ARG A 140 -0.50 -5.68 -0.39
C ARG A 140 -0.42 -5.41 -1.89
N ARG A 141 -1.32 -6.03 -2.67
CA ARG A 141 -1.38 -5.83 -4.12
C ARG A 141 -1.51 -4.35 -4.48
N HIS A 142 -2.50 -3.66 -3.90
CA HIS A 142 -2.74 -2.24 -4.18
C HIS A 142 -1.54 -1.34 -3.83
N LEU A 143 -0.91 -1.54 -2.68
CA LEU A 143 0.21 -0.71 -2.25
C LEU A 143 1.49 -0.95 -3.04
N TYR A 144 1.77 -2.19 -3.45
CA TYR A 144 2.91 -2.48 -4.32
C TYR A 144 2.67 -1.99 -5.75
N ASP A 145 1.42 -2.02 -6.23
CA ASP A 145 1.06 -1.41 -7.52
C ASP A 145 1.29 0.11 -7.47
N LEU A 146 0.93 0.79 -6.37
CA LEU A 146 1.22 2.22 -6.18
C LEU A 146 2.72 2.54 -6.09
N ASP A 147 3.52 1.72 -5.41
CA ASP A 147 4.98 1.89 -5.36
C ASP A 147 5.62 1.66 -6.74
N ALA A 148 5.11 0.71 -7.52
CA ALA A 148 5.56 0.47 -8.89
C ALA A 148 5.25 1.68 -9.79
N ILE A 149 4.05 2.23 -9.70
CA ILE A 149 3.66 3.46 -10.42
C ILE A 149 4.48 4.67 -9.95
N GLY A 150 4.77 4.77 -8.64
CA GLY A 150 5.62 5.84 -8.09
C GLY A 150 7.05 5.78 -8.62
N LYS A 151 7.61 4.57 -8.79
CA LYS A 151 8.91 4.37 -9.44
C LYS A 151 8.90 4.68 -10.94
N GLU A 152 7.79 4.45 -11.63
CA GLU A 152 7.66 4.81 -13.06
C GLU A 152 7.46 6.33 -13.26
N MET A 153 6.93 7.05 -12.26
CA MET A 153 6.79 8.52 -12.29
C MET A 153 8.02 9.26 -11.75
N GLU A 154 8.89 8.60 -10.98
CA GLU A 154 10.27 9.03 -10.70
C GLU A 154 11.26 8.49 -11.76
N GLU A 155 10.86 8.35 -13.02
CA GLU A 155 11.84 8.51 -14.09
C GLU A 155 12.14 10.01 -14.21
N PRO A 156 13.34 10.48 -13.82
CA PRO A 156 13.74 11.83 -14.17
C PRO A 156 13.69 11.93 -15.69
N SER A 157 13.18 13.05 -16.17
CA SER A 157 13.49 13.63 -17.46
C SER A 157 15.00 13.51 -17.74
N ILE A 158 15.40 12.40 -18.35
CA ILE A 158 16.70 12.21 -19.00
C ILE A 158 16.37 11.71 -20.41
N SER A 159 16.35 12.67 -21.32
CA SER A 159 16.60 12.50 -22.75
C SER A 159 17.72 11.47 -23.01
N PRO A 160 17.67 10.75 -24.14
CA PRO A 160 17.60 9.29 -24.19
C PRO A 160 18.96 8.58 -24.17
N GLN A 161 19.18 7.64 -23.24
CA GLN A 161 20.28 6.66 -23.31
C GLN A 161 20.01 5.49 -24.28
N LYS A 162 19.32 5.75 -25.40
CA LYS A 162 19.24 4.79 -26.52
C LYS A 162 20.46 4.87 -27.44
N GLU A 163 21.34 5.84 -27.24
CA GLU A 163 22.55 6.04 -28.05
C GLU A 163 23.67 5.08 -27.67
N ASP A 164 23.83 4.70 -26.40
CA ASP A 164 24.96 3.85 -26.01
C ASP A 164 24.82 2.40 -26.51
N LEU A 165 23.60 1.84 -26.50
CA LEU A 165 23.40 0.47 -27.00
C LEU A 165 23.49 0.38 -28.53
N THR A 166 23.11 1.45 -29.23
CA THR A 166 23.22 1.53 -30.69
C THR A 166 24.65 1.84 -31.11
N ALA A 167 25.37 2.71 -30.40
CA ALA A 167 26.81 2.98 -30.59
C ALA A 167 27.66 1.72 -30.33
N ILE A 168 27.39 0.97 -29.27
CA ILE A 168 28.08 -0.31 -29.01
C ILE A 168 27.77 -1.34 -30.11
N LYS A 169 26.53 -1.39 -30.63
CA LYS A 169 26.17 -2.27 -31.74
C LYS A 169 26.84 -1.84 -33.06
N THR A 170 26.91 -0.55 -33.37
CA THR A 170 27.51 -0.05 -34.62
C THR A 170 29.03 -0.16 -34.60
N GLN A 171 29.67 0.08 -33.46
CA GLN A 171 31.12 -0.06 -33.29
C GLN A 171 31.57 -1.52 -33.44
N ARG A 172 30.84 -2.48 -32.86
CA ARG A 172 31.10 -3.92 -33.07
C ARG A 172 30.92 -4.37 -34.51
N LEU A 173 30.00 -3.75 -35.25
CA LEU A 173 29.75 -4.07 -36.65
C LEU A 173 30.84 -3.47 -37.57
N HIS A 174 31.36 -2.28 -37.22
CA HIS A 174 32.49 -1.66 -37.90
C HIS A 174 33.78 -2.46 -37.72
N ASP A 175 34.11 -2.88 -36.50
CA ASP A 175 35.27 -3.75 -36.23
C ASP A 175 35.18 -5.10 -36.95
N ARG A 176 33.96 -5.66 -37.05
CA ARG A 176 33.73 -6.92 -37.78
C ARG A 176 33.91 -6.75 -39.29
N ARG A 177 33.62 -5.56 -39.85
CA ARG A 177 33.92 -5.23 -41.26
C ARG A 177 35.42 -5.06 -41.50
N LEU A 178 36.13 -4.35 -40.62
CA LEU A 178 37.59 -4.21 -40.74
C LEU A 178 38.31 -5.56 -40.68
N ARG A 179 37.88 -6.47 -39.80
CA ARG A 179 38.46 -7.82 -39.73
C ARG A 179 38.23 -8.64 -41.00
N ARG A 180 37.05 -8.54 -41.63
CA ARG A 180 36.79 -9.21 -42.92
C ARG A 180 37.65 -8.63 -44.03
N HIS A 181 37.72 -7.30 -44.12
CA HIS A 181 38.54 -6.64 -45.12
C HIS A 181 40.03 -6.95 -44.94
N HIS A 182 40.51 -7.09 -43.68
CA HIS A 182 41.87 -7.53 -43.39
C HIS A 182 42.12 -8.99 -43.83
N MET A 183 41.16 -9.89 -43.65
CA MET A 183 41.26 -11.28 -44.15
C MET A 183 41.19 -11.39 -45.68
N GLU A 184 40.50 -10.47 -46.37
CA GLU A 184 40.49 -10.41 -47.84
C GLU A 184 41.80 -9.85 -48.42
N VAL A 185 42.40 -8.87 -47.75
CA VAL A 185 43.66 -8.23 -48.21
C VAL A 185 44.88 -9.07 -47.83
N HIS A 186 44.83 -9.78 -46.70
CA HIS A 186 45.87 -10.70 -46.24
C HIS A 186 45.27 -12.09 -45.95
N PRO A 187 45.02 -12.90 -47.00
CA PRO A 187 44.59 -14.27 -46.80
C PRO A 187 45.69 -15.06 -46.08
N PRO A 188 45.34 -15.95 -45.13
CA PRO A 188 46.32 -16.84 -44.52
C PRO A 188 46.98 -17.70 -45.61
N PRO A 189 48.28 -17.99 -45.51
CA PRO A 189 48.98 -18.75 -46.53
C PRO A 189 48.33 -20.12 -46.70
N ASN A 190 47.96 -20.44 -47.95
CA ASN A 190 47.40 -21.73 -48.34
C ASN A 190 48.36 -22.86 -47.93
N THR A 191 48.01 -23.62 -46.90
CA THR A 191 48.61 -24.94 -46.65
C THR A 191 48.07 -25.90 -47.71
N ASN A 192 48.61 -25.80 -48.93
CA ASN A 192 48.50 -26.83 -49.94
C ASN A 192 49.31 -28.04 -49.47
N LEU A 193 48.66 -29.00 -48.83
CA LEU A 193 49.20 -30.35 -48.70
C LEU A 193 48.89 -31.12 -49.99
N SER A 194 49.67 -30.83 -51.03
CA SER A 194 49.85 -31.76 -52.15
C SER A 194 51.08 -32.62 -51.88
N SER A 195 50.80 -33.86 -51.46
CA SER A 195 51.16 -35.06 -52.21
C SER A 195 52.55 -35.74 -52.08
N PHE A 196 52.46 -37.04 -51.72
CA PHE A 196 53.27 -38.23 -52.10
C PHE A 196 54.58 -38.56 -51.33
N PRO A 197 55.10 -39.82 -51.37
CA PRO A 197 54.65 -41.03 -52.09
C PRO A 197 54.58 -42.37 -51.28
N VAL A 198 53.96 -43.34 -51.97
CA VAL A 198 54.11 -44.80 -52.00
C VAL A 198 55.36 -45.42 -51.33
N THR A 199 55.15 -46.58 -50.67
CA THR A 199 56.10 -47.70 -50.63
C THR A 199 55.32 -49.00 -50.79
#